data_AF-A0A1X0TAP0-F1
#
_entry.id   AF-A0A1X0TAP0-F1
#
_cell.length_a   1.000
_cell.length_b   1.000
_cell.length_c   1.000
_cell.angle_alpha   90.00
_cell.angle_beta   90.00
_cell.angle_gamma   90.00
#
_symmetry.space_group_name_H-M   'P 1'
#
loop_
_entity.id
_entity.type
_entity.pdbx_description
1 polymer ?
#
loop_
_entity_poly.entity_id
_entity_poly.type
_entity_poly.pdbx_seq_one_letter_code
_entity_poly.pdbx_strand_id
1 'polypeptide(L)'
;MSLITTCDKTFTLQQDETLLEGLERTGHEVEYQCRSGYCGSCRLKLLSGQVSYAEQPLAFIAPGEILPCCCQVKTDLHLVCHLRTDTPEHNPDLFDNDLFADK
;
A
#
# COMPACT_ATOMS: atom_id res chain seq x y z
N MET A 1 9.49 3.22 15.88
CA MET A 1 9.83 2.75 14.53
C MET A 1 9.51 1.27 14.49
N SER A 2 8.70 0.83 13.54
CA SER A 2 8.24 -0.56 13.40
C SER A 2 8.84 -1.18 12.15
N LEU A 3 9.12 -2.48 12.19
CA LEU A 3 9.65 -3.24 11.07
C LEU A 3 8.50 -3.82 10.25
N ILE A 4 8.52 -3.56 8.94
CA ILE A 4 7.53 -4.05 7.99
C ILE A 4 8.20 -5.07 7.09
N THR A 5 7.71 -6.30 7.11
CA THR A 5 8.19 -7.40 6.27
C THR A 5 7.13 -7.73 5.23
N THR A 6 7.49 -7.65 3.95
CA THR A 6 6.66 -8.08 2.82
C THR A 6 7.21 -9.38 2.23
N CYS A 7 6.66 -9.83 1.11
CA CYS A 7 7.15 -11.03 0.42
C CYS A 7 8.56 -10.84 -0.14
N ASP A 8 8.91 -9.62 -0.52
CA ASP A 8 10.14 -9.35 -1.27
C ASP A 8 11.19 -8.62 -0.43
N LYS A 9 10.78 -7.84 0.58
CA LYS A 9 11.68 -6.98 1.34
C LYS A 9 11.20 -6.70 2.76
N THR A 10 12.16 -6.38 3.62
CA THR A 10 11.90 -5.80 4.94
C THR A 10 12.39 -4.36 5.00
N PHE A 11 11.60 -3.47 5.59
CA PHE A 11 11.95 -2.05 5.77
C PHE A 11 11.42 -1.48 7.08
N THR A 12 12.02 -0.39 7.54
CA THR A 12 11.55 0.36 8.70
C THR A 12 10.52 1.41 8.29
N LEU A 13 9.39 1.44 8.98
CA LEU A 13 8.41 2.52 8.85
C LEU A 13 8.95 3.79 9.53
N GLN A 14 9.04 4.86 8.77
CA GLN A 14 9.53 6.16 9.23
C GLN A 14 8.54 6.82 10.18
N GLN A 15 9.02 7.81 10.91
CA GLN A 15 8.15 8.66 11.72
C GLN A 15 7.32 9.55 10.79
N ASP A 16 6.05 9.77 11.14
CA ASP A 16 5.11 10.63 10.41
C ASP A 16 4.68 10.16 9.00
N GLU A 17 4.99 8.92 8.62
CA GLU A 17 4.42 8.29 7.41
C GLU A 17 3.35 7.24 7.78
N THR A 18 2.35 7.11 6.90
CA THR A 18 1.39 6.01 6.92
C THR A 18 2.04 4.72 6.42
N LEU A 19 1.42 3.57 6.71
CA LEU A 19 1.88 2.30 6.18
C LEU A 19 1.84 2.27 4.64
N LEU A 20 0.84 2.92 4.03
CA LEU A 20 0.76 3.07 2.58
C LEU A 20 1.98 3.82 2.03
N GLU A 21 2.32 4.98 2.60
CA GLU A 21 3.46 5.78 2.15
C GLU A 21 4.79 5.03 2.31
N GLY A 22 4.96 4.28 3.40
CA GLY A 22 6.13 3.43 3.58
C GLY A 22 6.26 2.34 2.50
N LEU A 23 5.13 1.72 2.10
CA LEU A 23 5.09 0.74 1.01
C LEU A 23 5.41 1.39 -0.35
N GLU A 24 4.81 2.54 -0.66
CA GLU A 24 5.08 3.31 -1.89
C GLU A 24 6.55 3.71 -1.97
N ARG A 25 7.10 4.31 -0.91
CA ARG A 25 8.50 4.76 -0.81
C ARG A 25 9.50 3.63 -1.02
N THR A 26 9.12 2.41 -0.70
CA THR A 26 9.99 1.22 -0.83
C THR A 26 9.76 0.46 -2.13
N GLY A 27 8.91 0.96 -3.02
CA GLY A 27 8.70 0.44 -4.37
C GLY A 27 7.64 -0.65 -4.46
N HIS A 28 6.79 -0.81 -3.44
CA HIS A 28 5.74 -1.81 -3.44
C HIS A 28 4.54 -1.40 -4.32
N GLU A 29 3.91 -2.40 -4.90
CA GLU A 29 2.66 -2.26 -5.63
C GLU A 29 1.49 -2.41 -4.65
N VAL A 30 0.82 -1.29 -4.41
CA VAL A 30 -0.39 -1.23 -3.59
C VAL A 30 -1.40 -0.38 -4.36
N GLU A 31 -2.57 -0.93 -4.65
CA GLU A 31 -3.66 -0.16 -5.23
C GLU A 31 -4.14 0.88 -4.22
N TYR A 32 -4.41 2.12 -4.62
CA TYR A 32 -4.98 3.11 -3.70
C TYR A 32 -5.79 4.16 -4.48
N GLN A 33 -6.73 4.79 -3.78
CA GLN A 33 -7.51 5.91 -4.33
C GLN A 33 -7.71 7.01 -3.29
N CYS A 34 -8.55 6.77 -2.27
CA CYS A 34 -9.00 7.85 -1.38
C CYS A 34 -8.02 8.28 -0.29
N ARG A 35 -7.02 7.44 0.05
CA ARG A 35 -6.08 7.61 1.18
C ARG A 35 -6.68 7.84 2.58
N SER A 36 -8.01 7.80 2.74
CA SER A 36 -8.70 8.09 4.02
C SER A 36 -9.57 6.95 4.54
N GLY A 37 -9.38 5.73 4.04
CA GLY A 37 -10.16 4.56 4.49
C GLY A 37 -11.61 4.49 3.98
N TYR A 38 -11.97 5.30 2.98
CA TYR A 38 -13.32 5.33 2.40
C TYR A 38 -13.57 4.27 1.31
N CYS A 39 -12.63 4.09 0.39
CA CYS A 39 -12.82 3.22 -0.79
C CYS A 39 -12.40 1.76 -0.57
N GLY A 40 -11.45 1.50 0.34
CA GLY A 40 -10.89 0.17 0.57
C GLY A 40 -9.92 -0.35 -0.49
N SER A 41 -9.53 0.45 -1.49
CA SER A 41 -8.60 0.02 -2.56
C SER A 41 -7.23 -0.40 -2.03
N CYS A 42 -6.74 0.23 -0.97
CA CYS A 42 -5.43 -0.10 -0.37
C CYS A 42 -5.37 -1.39 0.44
N ARG A 43 -6.43 -2.19 0.45
CA ARG A 43 -6.55 -3.37 1.29
C ARG A 43 -5.39 -4.34 1.06
N LEU A 44 -4.78 -4.78 2.15
CA LEU A 44 -3.74 -5.81 2.15
C LEU A 44 -4.06 -6.89 3.18
N LYS A 45 -3.54 -8.10 2.93
CA LYS A 45 -3.61 -9.21 3.87
C LYS A 45 -2.50 -9.10 4.92
N LEU A 46 -2.89 -9.12 6.18
CA LEU A 46 -2.01 -9.14 7.35
C LEU A 46 -1.72 -10.59 7.75
N LEU A 47 -0.46 -10.99 7.69
CA LEU A 47 0.01 -12.32 8.08
C LEU A 47 0.37 -12.39 9.57
N SER A 48 0.96 -11.31 10.10
CA SER A 48 1.37 -11.21 11.51
C SER A 48 1.49 -9.75 11.92
N GLY A 49 1.31 -9.49 13.22
CA GLY A 49 1.38 -8.16 13.81
C GLY A 49 0.02 -7.55 14.10
N GLN A 50 0.01 -6.30 14.52
CA GLN A 50 -1.20 -5.59 14.93
C GLN A 50 -1.22 -4.15 14.43
N VAL A 51 -2.41 -3.73 13.99
CA VAL A 51 -2.73 -2.35 13.67
C VAL A 51 -3.97 -1.92 14.43
N SER A 52 -4.16 -0.61 14.61
CA SER A 52 -5.42 -0.04 15.05
C SER A 52 -5.88 1.05 14.09
N TYR A 53 -7.06 1.61 14.31
CA TYR A 53 -7.56 2.77 13.58
C TYR A 53 -7.95 3.84 14.59
N ALA A 54 -7.53 5.09 14.36
CA ALA A 54 -7.95 6.21 15.19
C ALA A 54 -9.47 6.43 15.07
N GLU A 55 -9.94 6.37 13.83
CA GLU A 55 -11.35 6.40 13.45
C GLU A 55 -11.66 5.18 12.61
N GLN A 56 -12.84 4.59 12.82
CA GLN A 56 -13.22 3.40 12.10
C GLN A 56 -13.37 3.71 10.59
N PRO A 57 -12.68 2.98 9.70
CA PRO A 57 -12.81 3.19 8.26
C PRO A 57 -14.23 2.87 7.77
N LEU A 58 -14.69 3.60 6.75
CA LEU A 58 -15.99 3.33 6.11
C LEU A 58 -15.93 2.09 5.23
N ALA A 59 -14.77 1.80 4.63
CA ALA A 59 -14.58 0.57 3.87
C ALA A 59 -14.64 -0.66 4.78
N PHE A 60 -15.37 -1.68 4.33
CA PHE A 60 -15.42 -2.96 5.03
C PHE A 60 -14.04 -3.65 5.03
N ILE A 61 -13.60 -4.13 6.18
CA ILE A 61 -12.31 -4.83 6.37
C ILE A 61 -12.62 -6.26 6.82
N ALA A 62 -12.22 -7.27 6.04
CA ALA A 62 -12.43 -8.65 6.44
C ALA A 62 -11.40 -9.08 7.49
N PRO A 63 -11.66 -10.17 8.25
CA PRO A 63 -10.68 -10.71 9.17
C PRO A 63 -9.35 -11.03 8.47
N GLY A 64 -8.24 -10.58 9.07
CA GLY A 64 -6.90 -10.73 8.49
C GLY A 64 -6.55 -9.72 7.40
N GLU A 65 -7.35 -8.68 7.22
CA GLU A 65 -7.06 -7.57 6.29
C GLU A 65 -6.85 -6.26 7.03
N ILE A 66 -6.16 -5.33 6.37
CA ILE A 66 -5.92 -3.97 6.87
C ILE A 66 -6.04 -2.94 5.75
N LEU A 67 -6.20 -1.67 6.11
CA LEU A 67 -6.13 -0.51 5.22
C LEU A 67 -4.87 0.31 5.55
N PRO A 68 -3.75 0.12 4.83
CA PRO A 68 -2.48 0.81 5.04
C PRO A 68 -2.56 2.33 5.02
N CYS A 69 -3.54 2.91 4.32
CA CYS A 69 -3.67 4.36 4.21
C CYS A 69 -4.09 5.06 5.52
N CYS A 70 -4.75 4.35 6.44
CA CYS A 70 -5.31 4.97 7.65
C CYS A 70 -5.10 4.14 8.92
N CYS A 71 -4.43 2.98 8.83
CA CYS A 71 -4.10 2.20 10.00
C CYS A 71 -2.92 2.80 10.77
N GLN A 72 -2.93 2.65 12.10
CA GLN A 72 -1.82 2.93 12.99
C GLN A 72 -1.11 1.62 13.32
N VAL A 73 0.16 1.50 12.94
CA VAL A 73 1.00 0.33 13.23
C VAL A 73 1.30 0.28 14.72
N LYS A 74 1.04 -0.87 15.37
CA LYS A 74 1.28 -1.09 16.81
C LYS A 74 2.46 -2.00 17.11
N THR A 75 2.73 -2.95 16.22
CA THR A 75 3.85 -3.88 16.30
C THR A 75 4.52 -3.99 14.93
N ASP A 76 5.62 -4.74 14.86
CA ASP A 76 6.15 -5.18 13.57
C ASP A 76 5.09 -5.98 12.81
N LEU A 77 5.08 -5.82 11.48
CA LEU A 77 4.06 -6.38 10.60
C LEU A 77 4.67 -7.32 9.56
N HIS A 78 3.93 -8.38 9.24
CA HIS A 78 4.14 -9.19 8.05
C HIS A 78 2.93 -9.09 7.14
N LEU A 79 3.14 -8.70 5.89
CA LEU A 79 2.07 -8.37 4.93
C LEU A 79 2.26 -9.15 3.63
N VAL A 80 1.16 -9.49 2.97
CA VAL A 80 1.21 -9.90 1.55
C VAL A 80 1.22 -8.64 0.70
N CYS A 81 2.35 -8.35 0.09
CA CYS A 81 2.56 -7.22 -0.83
C CYS A 81 3.87 -7.46 -1.57
N HIS A 82 3.93 -7.03 -2.83
CA HIS A 82 5.09 -7.24 -3.70
C HIS A 82 5.67 -5.92 -4.22
N LEU A 83 6.93 -5.93 -4.60
CA LEU A 83 7.56 -4.84 -5.34
C LEU A 83 6.92 -4.72 -6.72
N ARG A 84 6.76 -3.47 -7.19
CA ARG A 84 6.36 -3.21 -8.58
C ARG A 84 7.38 -3.84 -9.51
N THR A 85 6.89 -4.58 -10.49
CA THR A 85 7.74 -5.25 -11.49
C THR A 85 7.79 -4.48 -12.82
N ASP A 86 7.43 -3.19 -12.80
CA ASP A 86 7.42 -2.27 -13.94
C ASP A 86 8.83 -2.00 -14.49
N THR A 87 9.37 -3.02 -15.15
CA THR A 87 10.37 -2.86 -16.19
C THR A 87 9.64 -2.47 -17.49
N PRO A 88 10.29 -1.72 -18.40
CA PRO A 88 9.69 -1.29 -19.67
C PRO A 88 9.16 -2.43 -20.57
N GLU A 89 9.45 -3.70 -20.26
CA GLU A 89 9.07 -4.85 -21.08
C GLU A 89 7.61 -5.31 -20.89
N HIS A 90 6.95 -4.97 -19.77
CA HIS A 90 5.61 -5.50 -19.44
C HIS A 90 4.48 -4.47 -19.46
N ASN A 91 4.75 -3.21 -19.82
CA ASN A 91 3.71 -2.22 -20.06
C ASN A 91 4.06 -1.25 -21.20
N PRO A 92 3.94 -1.69 -22.47
CA PRO A 92 4.20 -0.84 -23.63
C PRO A 92 3.16 0.27 -23.82
N ASP A 93 2.03 0.27 -23.09
CA ASP A 93 0.86 1.09 -23.43
C ASP A 93 0.63 2.31 -22.50
N LEU A 94 1.47 2.54 -21.48
CA LEU A 94 1.26 3.66 -20.53
C LEU A 94 1.93 5.00 -20.90
N PHE A 95 2.72 5.04 -21.98
CA PHE A 95 3.34 6.28 -22.46
C PHE A 95 3.10 6.54 -23.95
N ASP A 96 1.90 6.24 -24.47
CA ASP A 96 1.46 6.91 -25.69
C ASP A 96 1.17 8.38 -25.37
N ASN A 97 2.23 9.16 -25.45
CA ASN A 97 2.21 10.62 -25.42
C ASN A 97 1.54 11.24 -26.67
N ASP A 98 0.78 10.45 -27.42
CA ASP A 98 0.06 10.86 -28.63
C ASP A 98 -1.44 11.10 -28.41
N LEU A 99 -1.95 11.06 -27.17
CA LEU A 99 -3.35 11.41 -26.89
C LEU A 99 -3.69 12.91 -27.02
N PHE A 100 -2.73 13.73 -27.44
CA PHE A 100 -2.92 15.16 -27.78
C PHE A 100 -2.36 15.54 -29.15
N ALA A 101 -1.99 14.57 -29.99
CA ALA A 101 -1.77 14.84 -31.41
C ALA A 101 -3.12 14.68 -32.14
N ASP A 102 -3.56 15.79 -32.75
CA ASP A 102 -4.73 15.93 -33.63
C ASP A 102 -6.12 16.10 -32.99
N LYS A 103 -6.39 17.30 -32.40
CA LYS A 103 -7.28 18.31 -33.02
C LYS A 103 -7.36 19.63 -32.24
#